data_AF-A0A7X7QY09-F1
#
_entry.id   AF-A0A7X7QY09-F1
#
_cell.length_a   1.000
_cell.length_b   1.000
_cell.length_c   1.000
_cell.angle_alpha   90.00
_cell.angle_beta   90.00
_cell.angle_gamma   90.00
#
_symmetry.space_group_name_H-M   'P 1'
#
loop_
_entity.id
_entity.type
_entity.pdbx_description
1 polymer ?
#
loop_
_entity_poly.entity_id
_entity_poly.type
_entity_poly.pdbx_seq_one_letter_code
_entity_poly.pdbx_strand_id
1 'polypeptide(L)' 'MARPLRFQDAGLWYHVTNRGNNREDVFLDDEDRQRFLDVLGK' A
#
# COMPACT_ATOMS: atom_id res chain seq x y z
N MET A 1 -3.73 -4.16 25.82
CA MET A 1 -4.28 -5.18 24.91
C MET A 1 -3.14 -5.70 24.04
N ALA A 2 -3.02 -7.03 23.87
CA ALA A 2 -2.02 -7.59 22.97
C ALA A 2 -2.42 -7.33 21.53
N ARG A 3 -1.47 -6.90 20.70
CA ARG A 3 -1.69 -6.71 19.26
C ARG A 3 -1.91 -8.10 18.62
N PRO A 4 -2.92 -8.29 17.75
CA PRO A 4 -3.10 -9.55 17.04
C PRO A 4 -1.83 -9.95 16.27
N LEU A 5 -1.55 -11.25 16.23
CA LEU A 5 -0.41 -11.79 15.50
C LEU A 5 -0.56 -11.46 14.00
N ARG A 6 0.46 -10.86 13.40
CA ARG A 6 0.54 -10.69 11.94
C ARG A 6 1.12 -11.98 11.37
N PHE A 7 0.26 -12.82 10.80
CA PHE A 7 0.70 -14.02 10.10
C PHE A 7 1.57 -13.64 8.91
N GLN A 8 2.71 -14.31 8.78
CA GLN A 8 3.68 -14.17 7.70
C GLN A 8 4.09 -15.56 7.25
N ASP A 9 3.75 -15.92 6.03
CA ASP A 9 4.13 -17.18 5.40
C ASP A 9 4.19 -17.01 3.87
N ALA A 10 4.97 -17.87 3.22
CA ALA A 10 5.08 -17.91 1.77
C ALA A 10 3.76 -18.42 1.16
N GLY A 11 3.31 -17.77 0.08
CA GLY A 11 2.10 -18.17 -0.64
C GLY A 11 0.78 -17.69 -0.02
N LEU A 12 0.83 -16.94 1.09
CA LEU A 12 -0.38 -16.27 1.60
C LEU A 12 -0.73 -15.03 0.77
N TRP A 13 -2.03 -14.73 0.77
CA TRP A 13 -2.57 -13.50 0.19
C TRP A 13 -2.57 -12.40 1.24
N TYR A 14 -2.07 -11.23 0.87
CA TYR A 14 -2.04 -10.06 1.74
C TYR A 14 -2.88 -8.96 1.12
N HIS A 15 -3.74 -8.33 1.93
CA HIS A 15 -4.42 -7.10 1.54
C HIS A 15 -3.53 -5.91 1.90
N VAL A 16 -3.03 -5.21 0.89
CA VAL A 16 -2.18 -4.02 1.05
C VAL A 16 -2.99 -2.78 0.71
N THR A 17 -2.96 -1.78 1.60
CA THR A 17 -3.61 -0.49 1.38
C THR A 17 -2.59 0.62 1.51
N ASN A 18 -2.70 1.63 0.64
CA ASN A 18 -1.96 2.88 0.73
C ASN A 18 -2.95 4.00 1.04
N ARG A 19 -2.62 4.87 1.99
CA ARG A 19 -3.48 5.96 2.45
C ARG A 19 -2.63 7.18 2.77
N GLY A 20 -3.07 8.35 2.32
CA GLY A 20 -2.41 9.60 2.63
C GLY A 20 -2.45 9.92 4.12
N ASN A 21 -1.43 10.65 4.57
CA ASN A 21 -1.42 11.17 5.93
C ASN A 21 -2.67 12.04 6.15
N ASN A 22 -3.32 11.97 7.31
CA ASN A 22 -4.51 12.79 7.60
C ASN A 22 -5.65 12.77 6.55
N ARG A 23 -5.79 11.71 5.74
CA ARG A 23 -6.76 11.63 4.61
C ARG A 23 -6.43 12.57 3.44
N GLU A 24 -5.21 13.08 3.38
CA GLU A 24 -4.71 13.80 2.22
C GLU A 24 -4.65 12.87 1.00
N ASP A 25 -4.59 13.50 -0.17
CA ASP A 25 -4.40 12.78 -1.42
C ASP A 25 -3.05 12.05 -1.40
N VAL A 26 -3.05 10.80 -1.87
CA VAL A 26 -1.83 9.97 -1.94
C VAL A 26 -0.93 10.40 -3.09
N PHE A 27 -1.53 10.87 -4.18
CA PHE A 27 -0.86 11.24 -5.41
C PHE A 27 -1.10 12.71 -5.70
N LEU A 28 -0.10 13.37 -6.25
CA LEU A 28 -0.20 14.78 -6.63
C LEU A 28 -1.10 14.98 -7.86
N ASP A 29 -1.00 14.06 -8.81
CA ASP A 29 -1.79 14.02 -10.04
C ASP A 29 -1.83 12.59 -10.62
N ASP A 30 -2.47 12.44 -11.79
CA ASP A 30 -2.55 11.16 -12.49
C ASP A 30 -1.20 10.65 -13.01
N GLU A 31 -0.26 11.55 -13.32
CA GLU A 31 1.07 11.18 -13.83
C GLU A 31 1.93 10.61 -12.69
N ASP A 32 1.91 11.24 -11.53
CA ASP A 32 2.53 10.75 -10.29
C ASP A 32 1.99 9.37 -9.89
N ARG A 33 0.66 9.18 -9.97
CA ARG A 33 0.04 7.86 -9.77
C ARG A 33 0.59 6.82 -10.73
N GLN A 34 0.73 7.16 -12.02
CA GLN A 34 1.22 6.21 -13.01
C GLN A 34 2.68 5.83 -12.73
N ARG A 35 3.54 6.81 -12.41
CA ARG A 35 4.93 6.55 -12.03
C ARG A 35 5.03 5.64 -10.79
N PHE A 36 4.17 5.82 -9.80
CA PHE A 36 4.10 4.93 -8.64
C PHE A 36 3.75 3.49 -9.03
N LEU A 37 2.75 3.30 -9.90
CA LEU A 37 2.35 1.98 -10.37
C LEU A 37 3.44 1.30 -11.23
N ASP A 38 4.16 2.08 -12.03
CA ASP A 38 5.28 1.59 -12.85
C ASP A 38 6.43 1.05 -11.98
N VAL A 39 6.63 1.61 -10.77
CA VAL A 39 7.59 1.08 -9.79
C VAL A 39 7.07 -0.20 -9.13
N LEU A 40 5.77 -0.29 -8.85
CA LEU A 40 5.16 -1.43 -8.17
C LEU A 40 5.02 -2.68 -9.07
N GLY A 41 4.86 -2.48 -10.38
CA GLY A 41 4.67 -3.53 -11.38
C GLY A 41 5.96 -4.16 -11.93
N LYS A 42 7.11 -3.85 -11.33
CA LYS A 42 8.40 -4.54 -11.57
C LYS A 42 8.66 -5.60 -10.50
#